data_AF-A0A5N6LUZ3-F1
#
_entry.id   AF-A0A5N6LUZ3-F1
#
_cell.length_a   1.000
_cell.length_b   1.000
_cell.length_c   1.000
_cell.angle_alpha   90.00
_cell.angle_beta   90.00
_cell.angle_gamma   90.00
#
_symmetry.space_group_name_H-M   'P 1'
#
loop_
_entity.id
_entity.type
_entity.pdbx_description
1 polymer ?
#
loop_
_entity_poly.entity_id
_entity_poly.type
_entity_poly.pdbx_seq_one_letter_code
_entity_poly.pdbx_strand_id
1 'polypeptide(L)'
;MCHRRWLPSDHRWRLDSRSFIGGHEFRIAPIPPSGDEVLQQLDSMEFLVDNDVRGPWKKKSIFFMLPYWEHLLLRHNLDVMHIEKNVCDNIVGTLLGQDGKSKDNYKTRLDLQEMGIRKELHPKKRPIGNITFMPKACYQMTRGEKTQFLSTLKSIKLPDEFSSNISRCVQMNDRKLIGMKSYELAQEA
;
A
#
# COMPACT_ATOMS: atom_id res chain seq x y z
N MET A 1 -4.90 -5.96 -10.71
CA MET A 1 -6.06 -5.05 -10.55
C MET A 1 -7.38 -5.80 -10.33
N CYS A 2 -7.53 -6.53 -9.22
CA CYS A 2 -8.75 -7.34 -9.03
C CYS A 2 -9.09 -7.60 -7.55
N HIS A 3 -8.67 -6.71 -6.65
CA HIS A 3 -8.81 -6.91 -5.21
C HIS A 3 -10.25 -6.73 -4.71
N ARG A 4 -11.13 -6.11 -5.50
CA ARG A 4 -12.56 -5.93 -5.18
C ARG A 4 -13.34 -7.25 -5.13
N ARG A 5 -12.81 -8.32 -5.73
CA ARG A 5 -13.38 -9.68 -5.67
C ARG A 5 -13.39 -10.28 -4.27
N TRP A 6 -12.58 -9.75 -3.35
CA TRP A 6 -12.51 -10.21 -1.96
C TRP A 6 -13.52 -9.53 -1.03
N LEU A 7 -14.20 -8.47 -1.49
CA LEU A 7 -15.27 -7.82 -0.72
C LEU A 7 -16.56 -8.66 -0.75
N PRO A 8 -17.54 -8.47 0.15
CA PRO A 8 -18.86 -9.09 0.02
C PRO A 8 -19.52 -8.79 -1.35
N SER A 9 -20.36 -9.70 -1.86
CA SER A 9 -20.95 -9.60 -3.21
C SER A 9 -21.84 -8.38 -3.42
N ASP A 10 -22.50 -7.92 -2.35
CA ASP A 10 -23.37 -6.75 -2.26
C ASP A 10 -22.61 -5.45 -1.90
N HIS A 11 -21.29 -5.52 -1.73
CA HIS A 11 -20.49 -4.39 -1.29
C HIS A 11 -20.47 -3.25 -2.35
N ARG A 12 -20.83 -2.02 -1.95
CA ARG A 12 -20.95 -0.85 -2.84
C ARG A 12 -19.73 -0.63 -3.75
N TRP A 13 -18.51 -0.81 -3.25
CA TRP A 13 -17.28 -0.65 -4.05
C TRP A 13 -17.14 -1.65 -5.21
N ARG A 14 -17.85 -2.79 -5.21
CA ARG A 14 -17.92 -3.68 -6.36
C ARG A 14 -18.65 -3.03 -7.55
N LEU A 15 -19.60 -2.13 -7.29
CA LEU A 15 -20.36 -1.41 -8.31
C LEU A 15 -19.72 -0.07 -8.70
N ASP A 16 -18.77 0.43 -7.93
CA ASP A 16 -18.12 1.72 -8.19
C ASP A 16 -17.09 1.62 -9.33
N SER A 17 -17.53 1.94 -10.54
CA SER A 17 -16.69 2.03 -11.75
C SER A 17 -16.00 3.38 -11.92
N ARG A 18 -16.35 4.38 -11.10
CA ARG A 18 -15.79 5.72 -11.18
C ARG A 18 -14.51 5.84 -10.37
N SER A 19 -14.55 5.41 -9.11
CA SER A 19 -13.41 5.52 -8.17
C SER A 19 -12.38 4.42 -8.38
N PHE A 20 -12.78 3.28 -8.94
CA PHE A 20 -11.90 2.15 -9.24
C PHE A 20 -11.66 2.01 -10.75
N ILE A 21 -10.66 1.22 -11.10
CA ILE A 21 -10.34 0.92 -12.50
C ILE A 21 -11.11 -0.35 -12.90
N GLY A 22 -11.76 -0.30 -14.07
CA GLY A 22 -12.61 -1.37 -14.59
C GLY A 22 -14.12 -1.12 -14.38
N GLY A 23 -14.93 -2.09 -14.79
CA GLY A 23 -16.40 -2.04 -14.63
C GLY A 23 -16.88 -2.55 -13.28
N HIS A 24 -18.15 -2.95 -13.20
CA HIS A 24 -18.68 -3.64 -12.02
C HIS A 24 -17.98 -4.99 -11.82
N GLU A 25 -17.69 -5.34 -10.57
CA GLU A 25 -16.96 -6.56 -10.20
C GLU A 25 -17.91 -7.61 -9.60
N PHE A 26 -18.38 -8.51 -10.46
CA PHE A 26 -19.29 -9.60 -10.08
C PHE A 26 -18.59 -10.94 -9.86
N ARG A 27 -17.28 -11.04 -10.13
CA ARG A 27 -16.57 -12.31 -9.96
C ARG A 27 -16.48 -12.70 -8.49
N ILE A 28 -16.44 -14.01 -8.26
CA ILE A 28 -16.25 -14.61 -6.93
C ILE A 28 -14.80 -14.40 -6.49
N ALA A 29 -14.55 -14.31 -5.19
CA ALA A 29 -13.18 -14.30 -4.65
C ALA A 29 -12.42 -15.54 -5.16
N PRO A 30 -11.15 -15.40 -5.59
CA PRO A 30 -10.31 -16.56 -5.86
C PRO A 30 -10.25 -17.46 -4.61
N ILE A 31 -10.29 -18.78 -4.82
CA ILE A 31 -10.09 -19.74 -3.73
C ILE A 31 -8.59 -19.69 -3.37
N PRO A 32 -8.22 -19.42 -2.10
CA PRO A 32 -6.83 -19.48 -1.69
C PRO A 32 -6.31 -20.91 -1.82
N PRO A 33 -5.08 -21.11 -2.32
CA PRO A 33 -4.55 -22.45 -2.52
C PRO A 33 -4.37 -23.17 -1.18
N SER A 34 -4.60 -24.48 -1.17
CA SER A 34 -4.33 -25.33 -0.01
C SER A 34 -2.83 -25.44 0.27
N GLY A 35 -2.46 -25.98 1.44
CA GLY A 35 -1.05 -26.23 1.73
C GLY A 35 -0.39 -27.19 0.80
N ASP A 36 -1.10 -28.27 0.48
CA ASP A 36 -0.65 -29.32 -0.41
C ASP A 36 -0.46 -28.76 -1.83
N GLU A 37 -1.37 -27.91 -2.30
CA GLU A 37 -1.25 -27.22 -3.59
C GLU A 37 -0.04 -26.29 -3.62
N VAL A 38 0.21 -25.55 -2.53
CA VAL A 38 1.40 -24.70 -2.40
C VAL A 38 2.68 -25.54 -2.39
N LEU A 39 2.70 -26.67 -1.69
CA LEU A 39 3.85 -27.59 -1.66
C LEU A 39 4.15 -28.16 -3.04
N GLN A 40 3.13 -28.64 -3.76
CA GLN A 40 3.29 -29.13 -5.13
C GLN A 40 3.87 -28.05 -6.05
N GLN A 41 3.42 -26.80 -5.92
CA GLN A 41 4.00 -25.69 -6.66
C GLN A 41 5.47 -25.47 -6.32
N LEU A 42 5.84 -25.51 -5.03
CA LEU A 42 7.23 -25.34 -4.60
C LEU A 42 8.14 -26.50 -4.99
N ASP A 43 7.66 -27.73 -4.98
CA ASP A 43 8.45 -28.91 -5.38
C ASP A 43 8.73 -28.94 -6.89
N SER A 44 7.83 -28.37 -7.69
CA SER A 44 8.04 -28.20 -9.13
C SER A 44 9.05 -27.09 -9.50
N MET A 45 9.51 -26.29 -8.52
CA MET A 45 10.41 -25.17 -8.75
C MET A 45 11.85 -25.50 -8.35
N GLU A 46 12.76 -25.35 -9.29
CA GLU A 46 14.20 -25.32 -9.00
C GLU A 46 14.61 -23.92 -8.53
N PHE A 47 14.90 -23.79 -7.23
CA PHE A 47 15.44 -22.56 -6.65
C PHE A 47 16.94 -22.45 -6.94
N LEU A 48 17.29 -22.33 -8.23
CA LEU A 48 18.67 -22.04 -8.63
C LEU A 48 18.97 -20.57 -8.34
N VAL A 49 20.11 -20.32 -7.69
CA VAL A 49 20.68 -18.98 -7.52
C VAL A 49 20.90 -18.41 -8.92
N ASP A 50 20.42 -17.20 -9.17
CA ASP A 50 20.52 -16.42 -10.43
C ASP A 50 19.49 -16.57 -11.56
N ASN A 51 18.49 -17.45 -11.48
CA ASN A 51 17.45 -17.43 -12.50
C ASN A 51 16.31 -16.46 -12.15
N ASP A 52 15.89 -15.68 -13.16
CA ASP A 52 14.63 -14.92 -13.19
C ASP A 52 13.48 -15.92 -13.17
N VAL A 53 13.22 -16.52 -12.00
CA VAL A 53 12.15 -17.48 -11.79
C VAL A 53 10.84 -16.73 -12.05
N ARG A 54 10.26 -16.95 -13.23
CA ARG A 54 8.92 -16.47 -13.59
C ARG A 54 7.90 -17.21 -12.73
N GLY A 55 7.69 -16.72 -11.53
CA GLY A 55 6.77 -17.27 -10.55
C GLY A 55 6.66 -16.39 -9.32
N PRO A 56 5.61 -16.57 -8.50
CA PRO A 56 5.44 -15.80 -7.27
C PRO A 56 6.46 -16.18 -6.19
N TRP A 57 7.15 -17.31 -6.35
CA TRP A 57 8.06 -17.88 -5.35
C TRP A 57 9.51 -17.54 -5.67
N LYS A 58 10.20 -16.91 -4.71
CA LYS A 58 11.64 -16.58 -4.83
C LYS A 58 12.53 -17.49 -3.98
N LYS A 59 11.96 -18.16 -2.99
CA LYS A 59 12.70 -19.02 -2.05
C LYS A 59 11.77 -20.07 -1.44
N LYS A 60 12.28 -21.29 -1.26
CA LYS A 60 11.68 -22.30 -0.37
C LYS A 60 12.20 -22.12 1.05
N SER A 61 11.29 -21.86 1.98
CA SER A 61 11.64 -21.87 3.41
C SER A 61 11.92 -23.30 3.88
N ILE A 62 12.87 -23.49 4.78
CA ILE A 62 13.13 -24.79 5.42
C ILE A 62 11.91 -25.33 6.15
N PHE A 63 10.99 -24.44 6.56
CA PHE A 63 9.76 -24.82 7.25
C PHE A 63 8.84 -25.69 6.38
N PHE A 64 8.94 -25.61 5.05
CA PHE A 64 8.19 -26.50 4.15
C PHE A 64 8.66 -27.96 4.21
N MET A 65 9.76 -28.28 4.91
CA MET A 65 10.18 -29.66 5.19
C MET A 65 9.52 -30.24 6.45
N LEU A 66 8.83 -29.41 7.25
CA LEU A 66 8.20 -29.87 8.48
C LEU A 66 6.86 -30.54 8.14
N PRO A 67 6.59 -31.78 8.61
CA PRO A 67 5.39 -32.54 8.23
C PRO A 67 4.08 -31.81 8.49
N TYR A 68 4.01 -30.95 9.51
CA TYR A 68 2.80 -30.22 9.88
C TYR A 68 2.60 -28.91 9.11
N TRP A 69 3.61 -28.45 8.36
CA TRP A 69 3.60 -27.12 7.73
C TRP A 69 2.56 -26.99 6.60
N GLU A 70 2.26 -28.11 5.94
CA GLU A 70 1.21 -28.17 4.91
C GLU A 70 -0.17 -27.90 5.52
N HIS A 71 -0.42 -28.39 6.73
CA HIS A 71 -1.70 -28.23 7.43
C HIS A 71 -1.88 -26.86 8.11
N LEU A 72 -0.87 -26.00 8.14
CA LEU A 72 -0.98 -24.67 8.73
C LEU A 72 -1.75 -23.71 7.80
N LEU A 73 -2.88 -23.20 8.29
CA LEU A 73 -3.65 -22.12 7.64
C LEU A 73 -2.84 -20.81 7.56
N LEU A 74 -2.04 -20.51 8.59
CA LEU A 74 -1.16 -19.34 8.66
C LEU A 74 0.30 -19.79 8.70
N ARG A 75 0.97 -19.74 7.54
CA ARG A 75 2.38 -20.14 7.39
C ARG A 75 3.38 -19.05 7.76
N HIS A 76 2.93 -17.81 7.81
CA HIS A 76 3.77 -16.66 8.15
C HIS A 76 3.01 -15.80 9.15
N ASN A 77 3.55 -15.64 10.35
CA ASN A 77 3.11 -14.60 11.26
C ASN A 77 3.62 -13.27 10.70
N LEU A 78 2.70 -12.53 10.11
CA LEU A 78 2.96 -11.17 9.69
C LEU A 78 2.96 -10.28 10.93
N ASP A 79 4.00 -9.46 11.06
CA ASP A 79 4.04 -8.45 12.11
C ASP A 79 3.03 -7.34 11.75
N VAL A 80 1.82 -7.47 12.29
CA VAL A 80 0.68 -6.57 12.03
C VAL A 80 1.07 -5.14 12.33
N MET A 81 1.72 -4.91 13.46
CA MET A 81 2.18 -3.59 13.90
C MET A 81 3.13 -2.94 12.87
N HIS A 82 4.08 -3.70 12.31
CA HIS A 82 4.96 -3.18 11.25
C HIS A 82 4.23 -2.98 9.92
N ILE A 83 3.26 -3.83 9.57
CA ILE A 83 2.45 -3.67 8.36
C ILE A 83 1.59 -2.42 8.43
N GLU A 84 0.83 -2.24 9.51
CA GLU A 84 -0.02 -1.08 9.74
C GLU A 84 0.79 0.21 9.70
N LYS A 85 1.95 0.19 10.36
CA LYS A 85 2.89 1.31 10.31
C LYS A 85 3.29 1.63 8.88
N ASN A 86 3.73 0.64 8.12
CA ASN A 86 4.14 0.84 6.73
C ASN A 86 2.98 1.34 5.86
N VAL A 87 1.77 0.82 6.04
CA VAL A 87 0.57 1.27 5.32
C VAL A 87 0.24 2.71 5.66
N CYS A 88 0.21 3.08 6.95
CA CYS A 88 -0.07 4.43 7.39
C CYS A 88 0.97 5.44 6.90
N ASP A 89 2.27 5.14 7.05
CA ASP A 89 3.36 5.98 6.56
C ASP A 89 3.25 6.25 5.05
N ASN A 90 2.86 5.23 4.27
CA ASN A 90 2.66 5.36 2.84
C ASN A 90 1.44 6.23 2.50
N ILE A 91 0.32 6.07 3.21
CA ILE A 91 -0.89 6.89 3.01
C ILE A 91 -0.58 8.34 3.34
N VAL A 92 -0.05 8.62 4.53
CA VAL A 92 0.29 9.97 4.98
C VAL A 92 1.35 10.59 4.07
N GLY A 93 2.39 9.84 3.71
CA GLY A 93 3.44 10.28 2.80
C GLY A 93 2.89 10.65 1.41
N THR A 94 1.89 9.92 0.92
CA THR A 94 1.24 10.20 -0.37
C THR A 94 0.32 11.42 -0.29
N LEU A 95 -0.50 11.56 0.76
CA LEU A 95 -1.37 12.72 0.97
C LEU A 95 -0.57 14.02 1.15
N LEU A 96 0.50 13.97 1.95
CA LEU A 96 1.41 15.09 2.14
C LEU A 96 2.36 15.29 0.96
N GLY A 97 2.45 14.34 0.02
CA GLY A 97 3.41 14.34 -1.08
C GLY A 97 4.84 14.54 -0.60
N GLN A 98 5.26 13.73 0.38
CA GLN A 98 6.63 13.71 0.88
C GLN A 98 7.52 12.89 -0.06
N ASP A 99 8.60 13.51 -0.53
CA ASP A 99 9.59 12.85 -1.37
C ASP A 99 10.19 11.64 -0.63
N GLY A 100 10.28 10.50 -1.33
CA GLY A 100 10.80 9.24 -0.79
C GLY A 100 9.83 8.42 0.07
N LYS A 101 8.70 8.99 0.52
CA LYS A 101 7.65 8.27 1.26
C LYS A 101 6.36 8.07 0.47
N SER A 102 6.08 8.95 -0.50
CA SER A 102 4.92 8.82 -1.37
C SER A 102 5.01 7.58 -2.26
N LYS A 103 3.91 6.82 -2.34
CA LYS A 103 3.76 5.74 -3.34
C LYS A 103 3.41 6.28 -4.72
N ASP A 104 2.98 7.53 -4.81
CA ASP A 104 2.84 8.25 -6.06
C ASP A 104 4.19 8.84 -6.48
N ASN A 105 4.83 8.19 -7.46
CA ASN A 105 6.11 8.58 -8.01
C ASN A 105 6.08 8.58 -9.55
N TYR A 106 7.13 9.12 -10.18
CA TYR A 106 7.19 9.27 -11.64
C TYR A 106 7.08 7.94 -12.40
N LYS A 107 7.71 6.86 -11.91
CA LYS A 107 7.62 5.54 -12.55
C LYS A 107 6.20 5.00 -12.48
N THR A 108 5.58 5.07 -11.30
CA THR A 108 4.17 4.68 -11.11
C THR A 108 3.24 5.46 -12.03
N ARG A 109 3.52 6.74 -12.28
CA ARG A 109 2.74 7.58 -13.21
C ARG A 109 2.93 7.19 -14.68
N LEU A 110 4.12 6.70 -15.06
CA LEU A 110 4.36 6.11 -16.37
C LEU A 110 3.63 4.77 -16.52
N ASP A 111 3.64 3.93 -15.48
CA ASP A 111 2.89 2.66 -15.49
C ASP A 111 1.39 2.92 -15.69
N LEU A 112 0.82 3.94 -15.03
CA LEU A 112 -0.57 4.37 -15.25
C LEU A 112 -0.82 4.84 -16.69
N GLN A 113 0.16 5.48 -17.32
CA GLN A 113 0.09 5.92 -18.71
C GLN A 113 0.12 4.74 -19.68
N GLU A 114 1.03 3.79 -19.47
CA GLU A 114 1.15 2.56 -20.26
C GLU A 114 -0.13 1.72 -20.16
N MET A 115 -0.71 1.62 -18.97
CA MET A 115 -1.98 0.94 -18.74
C MET A 115 -3.20 1.71 -19.27
N GLY A 116 -3.04 2.96 -19.73
CA GLY A 116 -4.13 3.77 -20.31
C GLY A 116 -5.19 4.25 -19.29
N ILE A 117 -4.86 4.27 -18.00
CA ILE A 117 -5.79 4.56 -16.89
C ILE A 117 -5.43 5.86 -16.19
N ARG A 118 -6.41 6.55 -15.57
CA ARG A 118 -6.18 7.80 -14.79
C ARG A 118 -5.39 8.86 -15.57
N LYS A 119 -5.88 9.22 -16.77
CA LYS A 119 -5.25 10.18 -17.71
C LYS A 119 -4.91 11.52 -17.08
N GLU A 120 -5.68 11.94 -16.09
CA GLU A 120 -5.47 13.14 -15.30
C GLU A 120 -4.14 13.14 -14.51
N LEU A 121 -3.64 11.96 -14.17
CA LEU A 121 -2.39 11.79 -13.43
C LEU A 121 -1.17 11.61 -14.37
N HIS A 122 -1.34 11.38 -15.67
CA HIS A 122 -0.20 11.10 -16.55
C HIS A 122 0.85 12.23 -16.54
N PRO A 123 2.15 11.93 -16.65
CA PRO A 123 3.17 12.95 -16.80
C PRO A 123 2.91 13.82 -18.04
N LYS A 124 3.00 15.14 -17.89
CA LYS A 124 2.71 16.11 -18.97
C LYS A 124 3.98 16.85 -19.36
N LYS A 125 4.13 17.16 -20.64
CA LYS A 125 5.17 18.08 -21.11
C LYS A 125 4.71 19.52 -20.91
N ARG A 126 5.61 20.41 -20.47
CA ARG A 126 5.31 21.84 -20.45
C ARG A 126 5.23 22.38 -21.88
N PRO A 127 4.37 23.39 -22.15
CA PRO A 127 4.32 24.03 -23.46
C PRO A 127 5.62 24.77 -23.79
N ILE A 128 6.31 25.27 -22.76
CA ILE A 128 7.54 26.04 -22.86
C ILE A 128 8.64 25.24 -22.18
N GLY A 129 9.60 24.76 -22.98
CA GLY A 129 10.69 23.89 -22.53
C GLY A 129 10.28 22.40 -22.55
N ASN A 130 11.21 21.54 -23.00
CA ASN A 130 11.01 20.09 -23.10
C ASN A 130 11.05 19.38 -21.73
N ILE A 131 10.49 20.01 -20.69
CA ILE A 131 10.48 19.51 -19.32
C ILE A 131 9.16 18.79 -19.09
N THR A 132 9.26 17.49 -18.77
CA THR A 132 8.14 16.68 -18.30
C THR A 132 7.91 16.94 -16.81
N PHE A 133 6.66 17.13 -16.39
CA PHE A 133 6.28 17.31 -15.00
C PHE A 133 5.10 16.41 -14.62
N MET A 134 5.01 16.07 -13.34
CA MET A 134 3.86 15.36 -12.80
C MET A 134 2.77 16.36 -12.39
N PRO A 135 1.54 16.25 -12.93
CA PRO A 135 0.44 17.06 -12.44
C PRO A 135 0.13 16.72 -10.98
N LYS A 136 -0.29 17.72 -10.20
CA LYS A 136 -0.71 17.51 -8.80
C LYS A 136 -1.87 16.52 -8.78
N ALA A 137 -1.76 15.47 -7.96
CA ALA A 137 -2.85 14.52 -7.80
C ALA A 137 -4.04 15.13 -7.04
N CYS A 138 -5.24 14.60 -7.28
CA CYS A 138 -6.45 15.02 -6.58
C CYS A 138 -6.42 14.74 -5.06
N TYR A 139 -5.68 13.72 -4.63
CA TYR A 139 -5.51 13.35 -3.23
C TYR A 139 -4.35 14.07 -2.53
N GLN A 140 -3.51 14.81 -3.26
CA GLN A 140 -2.38 15.50 -2.66
C GLN A 140 -2.84 16.81 -2.02
N MET A 141 -2.56 16.99 -0.73
CA MET A 141 -2.92 18.20 0.00
C MET A 141 -2.19 19.44 -0.55
N THR A 142 -2.91 20.55 -0.65
CA THR A 142 -2.36 21.91 -0.85
C THR A 142 -1.53 22.33 0.36
N ARG A 143 -0.78 23.43 0.23
CA ARG A 143 0.00 23.97 1.35
C ARG A 143 -0.88 24.34 2.55
N GLY A 144 -2.08 24.88 2.31
CA GLY A 144 -3.03 25.23 3.37
C GLY A 144 -3.60 24.00 4.07
N GLU A 145 -4.06 23.01 3.30
CA GLU A 145 -4.59 21.74 3.83
C GLU A 145 -3.53 20.98 4.65
N LYS A 146 -2.26 20.95 4.20
CA LYS A 146 -1.18 20.35 4.98
C LYS A 146 -1.01 21.02 6.34
N THR A 147 -1.02 22.35 6.38
CA THR A 147 -0.89 23.10 7.63
C THR A 147 -2.05 22.79 8.57
N GLN A 148 -3.29 22.77 8.07
CA GLN A 148 -4.47 22.47 8.87
C GLN A 148 -4.46 21.02 9.40
N PHE A 149 -4.15 20.06 8.53
CA PHE A 149 -4.03 18.65 8.89
C PHE A 149 -2.98 18.43 9.97
N LEU A 150 -1.76 18.95 9.78
CA LEU A 150 -0.67 18.82 10.74
C LEU A 150 -0.94 19.58 12.03
N SER A 151 -1.59 20.75 11.97
CA SER A 151 -2.02 21.48 13.17
C SER A 151 -2.99 20.64 14.00
N THR A 152 -3.93 19.94 13.34
CA THR A 152 -4.89 19.05 14.00
C THR A 152 -4.19 17.86 14.66
N LEU A 153 -3.25 17.22 13.96
CA LEU A 153 -2.43 16.14 14.52
C LEU A 153 -1.55 16.61 15.68
N LYS A 154 -1.13 17.88 15.68
CA LYS A 154 -0.32 18.45 16.76
C LYS A 154 -1.14 18.76 18.00
N SER A 155 -2.42 19.10 17.85
CA SER A 155 -3.32 19.46 18.96
C SER A 155 -4.07 18.27 19.54
N ILE A 156 -4.11 17.14 18.85
CA ILE A 156 -4.84 15.96 19.32
C ILE A 156 -4.24 15.46 20.64
N LYS A 157 -5.12 15.25 21.62
CA LYS A 157 -4.81 14.53 22.86
C LYS A 157 -5.63 13.26 22.85
N LEU A 158 -4.93 12.14 22.73
CA LEU A 158 -5.56 10.82 22.82
C LEU A 158 -5.62 10.42 24.30
N PRO A 159 -6.62 9.59 24.69
CA PRO A 159 -6.64 9.00 26.02
C PRO A 159 -5.34 8.20 26.27
N ASP A 160 -4.97 8.07 27.53
CA ASP A 160 -3.82 7.23 27.91
C ASP A 160 -4.03 5.80 27.36
N GLU A 161 -2.93 5.13 27.00
CA GLU A 161 -2.88 3.78 26.41
C GLU A 161 -3.26 3.65 24.93
N PHE A 162 -3.89 4.66 24.29
CA PHE A 162 -4.26 4.55 22.87
C PHE A 162 -3.11 4.85 21.89
N SER A 163 -2.23 5.80 22.22
CA SER A 163 -1.11 6.19 21.36
C SER A 163 -0.16 7.07 22.15
N SER A 164 1.14 7.00 21.83
CA SER A 164 2.07 8.02 22.30
C SER A 164 1.82 9.39 21.67
N ASN A 165 2.53 10.40 22.16
CA ASN A 165 2.35 11.80 21.78
C ASN A 165 2.76 12.11 20.32
N ILE A 166 1.83 11.93 19.39
CA ILE A 166 1.97 12.18 17.93
C ILE A 166 2.47 13.61 17.64
N SER A 167 2.17 14.59 18.49
CA SER A 167 2.59 15.97 18.30
C SER A 167 4.11 16.13 18.14
N ARG A 168 4.90 15.22 18.72
CA ARG A 168 6.37 15.20 18.60
C ARG A 168 6.86 14.89 17.19
N CYS A 169 6.06 14.19 16.40
CA CYS A 169 6.38 13.80 15.03
C CYS A 169 5.96 14.83 13.98
N VAL A 170 5.22 15.87 14.40
CA VAL A 170 4.71 16.91 13.52
C VAL A 170 5.73 18.05 13.38
N GLN A 171 6.28 18.21 12.17
CA GLN A 171 7.13 19.35 11.82
C GLN A 171 6.35 20.36 10.99
N MET A 172 5.93 21.45 11.65
CA MET A 172 5.10 22.49 11.03
C MET A 172 5.85 23.31 9.97
N ASN A 173 7.13 23.63 10.19
CA ASN A 173 7.92 24.44 9.25
C ASN A 173 8.10 23.70 7.91
N ASP A 174 8.44 22.43 7.97
CA ASP A 174 8.66 21.60 6.80
C ASP A 174 7.37 21.01 6.22
N ARG A 175 6.25 21.11 6.96
CA ARG A 175 4.96 20.46 6.65
C ARG A 175 5.11 18.96 6.42
N LYS A 176 5.84 18.32 7.33
CA LYS A 176 6.20 16.90 7.27
C LYS A 176 5.83 16.20 8.56
N LEU A 177 5.55 14.90 8.44
CA LEU A 177 5.51 13.97 9.56
C LEU A 177 6.79 13.12 9.54
N ILE A 178 7.55 13.14 10.62
CA ILE A 178 8.85 12.47 10.75
C ILE A 178 8.95 11.74 12.08
N GLY A 179 9.55 10.55 12.06
CA GLY A 179 9.87 9.81 13.27
C GLY A 179 8.71 9.02 13.86
N MET A 180 7.59 8.91 13.14
CA MET A 180 6.44 8.14 13.60
C MET A 180 6.85 6.67 13.77
N LYS A 181 6.57 6.13 14.96
CA LYS A 181 6.81 4.74 15.32
C LYS A 181 5.49 3.98 15.36
N SER A 182 5.58 2.66 15.41
CA SER A 182 4.41 1.78 15.34
C SER A 182 3.44 2.01 16.50
N TYR A 183 3.94 2.29 17.69
CA TYR A 183 3.13 2.58 18.88
C TYR A 183 2.56 4.01 18.95
N GLU A 184 2.87 4.86 17.95
CA GLU A 184 2.23 6.17 17.80
C GLU A 184 1.00 6.10 16.89
N LEU A 185 0.76 4.93 16.30
CA LEU A 185 -0.50 4.62 15.64
C LEU A 185 -1.41 4.03 16.69
N ALA A 186 -2.69 4.42 16.63
CA ALA A 186 -3.69 3.97 17.60
C ALA A 186 -3.59 2.46 17.79
N GLN A 187 -3.28 2.03 19.01
CA GLN A 187 -3.30 0.62 19.36
C GLN A 187 -4.76 0.23 19.56
N GLU A 188 -5.23 -0.76 18.80
CA GLU A 188 -6.51 -1.40 19.09
C GLU A 188 -6.37 -2.09 20.46
N ALA A 189 -7.18 -1.65 21.43
CA ALA A 189 -7.38 -2.31 22.71
C ALA A 189 -8.47 -3.38 22.60
#